data_AF-A0A3C0BTD7-F1
#
_entry.id   AF-A0A3C0BTD7-F1
#
_cell.length_a   1.000
_cell.length_b   1.000
_cell.length_c   1.000
_cell.angle_alpha   90.00
_cell.angle_beta   90.00
_cell.angle_gamma   90.00
#
_symmetry.space_group_name_H-M   'P 1'
#
loop_
_entity.id
_entity.type
_entity.pdbx_description
1 polymer ?
#
loop_
_entity_poly.entity_id
_entity_poly.type
_entity_poly.pdbx_seq_one_letter_code
_entity_poly.pdbx_strand_id
1 'polypeptide(L)' 'MLKIVSGGQTGVDRAALDVATEKNIPYGGWCPKGGWAEDLQDPPGLLALYPNLR' A
#
# COMPACT_ATOMS: atom_id res chain seq x y z
N MET A 1 -3.39 -3.41 19.21
CA MET A 1 -2.12 -3.36 18.45
C MET A 1 -2.25 -2.27 17.40
N LEU A 2 -1.25 -1.41 17.25
CA LEU A 2 -1.30 -0.33 16.25
C LEU A 2 -1.15 -0.92 14.84
N LYS A 3 -1.89 -0.38 13.87
CA LYS A 3 -1.81 -0.75 12.45
C LYS A 3 -1.79 0.51 11.59
N ILE A 4 -0.89 0.58 10.63
CA ILE A 4 -0.89 1.65 9.61
C ILE A 4 -1.93 1.31 8.54
N VAL A 5 -2.80 2.26 8.22
CA VAL A 5 -3.84 2.11 7.19
C VAL A 5 -3.66 3.21 6.15
N SER A 6 -3.51 2.84 4.89
CA SER A 6 -3.28 3.78 3.77
C SER A 6 -3.85 3.24 2.45
N GLY A 7 -4.15 4.13 1.50
CA GLY A 7 -4.61 3.77 0.15
C GLY A 7 -3.48 3.38 -0.81
N GLY A 8 -2.23 3.63 -0.44
CA GLY A 8 -1.04 3.25 -1.20
C GLY A 8 -0.70 4.14 -2.40
N GLN A 9 -1.42 5.24 -2.62
CA GLN A 9 -1.05 6.20 -3.66
C GLN A 9 0.38 6.73 -3.44
N THR A 10 1.00 7.26 -4.48
CA THR A 10 2.29 7.96 -4.40
C THR A 10 2.32 9.03 -3.29
N GLY A 11 3.53 9.39 -2.86
CA GLY A 11 3.72 10.37 -1.79
C GLY A 11 3.55 9.77 -0.39
N VAL A 12 2.75 10.42 0.46
CA VAL A 12 2.67 10.09 1.89
C VAL A 12 2.09 8.70 2.13
N ASP A 13 1.12 8.29 1.33
CA ASP A 13 0.49 6.97 1.42
C ASP A 13 1.51 5.85 1.22
N ARG A 14 2.29 5.94 0.14
CA ARG A 14 3.37 5.00 -0.17
C ARG A 14 4.44 4.98 0.91
N ALA A 15 4.90 6.16 1.35
CA ALA A 15 5.92 6.28 2.39
C ALA A 15 5.48 5.63 3.71
N ALA A 16 4.19 5.72 4.07
CA ALA A 16 3.66 5.06 5.25
C ALA A 16 3.72 3.53 5.13
N LEU A 17 3.40 2.97 3.95
CA LEU A 17 3.47 1.53 3.69
C LEU A 17 4.92 1.01 3.63
N ASP A 18 5.84 1.80 3.08
CA ASP A 18 7.27 1.48 3.03
C ASP A 18 7.86 1.40 4.44
N VAL A 19 7.62 2.42 5.27
CA VAL A 19 8.07 2.42 6.67
C VAL A 19 7.42 1.27 7.45
N ALA A 20 6.14 0.98 7.20
CA ALA A 20 5.48 -0.12 7.87
C ALA A 20 6.12 -1.47 7.51
N THR A 21 6.42 -1.68 6.23
CA THR A 21 7.07 -2.88 5.71
C THR A 21 8.50 -3.02 6.26
N GLU A 22 9.29 -1.96 6.21
CA GLU A 22 10.67 -1.95 6.68
C GLU A 22 10.78 -2.19 8.21
N LYS A 23 9.87 -1.59 8.99
CA LYS A 23 9.87 -1.69 10.46
C LYS A 23 9.02 -2.85 10.99
N ASN A 24 8.50 -3.73 10.13
CA ASN A 24 7.59 -4.82 10.50
C ASN A 24 6.38 -4.36 11.33
N ILE A 25 5.88 -3.15 11.05
CA ILE A 25 4.65 -2.63 11.65
C ILE A 25 3.47 -3.19 10.86
N PRO A 26 2.44 -3.76 11.52
CA PRO A 26 1.26 -4.23 10.82
C PRO A 26 0.64 -3.12 9.94
N TYR A 27 0.34 -3.45 8.69
CA TYR A 27 -0.30 -2.51 7.76
C TYR A 27 -1.43 -3.15 6.95
N GLY A 28 -2.21 -2.31 6.30
CA GLY A 28 -3.19 -2.70 5.28
C GLY A 28 -3.92 -1.46 4.78
N GLY A 29 -5.06 -1.66 4.12
CA GLY A 29 -5.86 -0.57 3.59
C GLY A 29 -6.63 -1.01 2.37
N TRP A 30 -7.22 -0.04 1.68
CA TRP A 30 -8.02 -0.26 0.48
C TRP A 30 -7.44 0.52 -0.68
N CYS A 31 -7.20 -0.17 -1.78
CA CYS A 31 -6.74 0.41 -3.03
C CYS A 31 -7.78 0.18 -4.14
N PRO A 32 -7.73 0.92 -5.25
CA PRO A 32 -8.58 0.64 -6.39
C PRO A 32 -8.36 -0.78 -6.94
N LYS A 33 -9.38 -1.31 -7.62
CA LYS A 33 -9.35 -2.67 -8.19
C LYS A 33 -8.07 -2.92 -8.99
N GLY A 34 -7.38 -4.00 -8.65
CA GLY A 34 -6.12 -4.38 -9.31
C GLY A 34 -4.92 -3.58 -8.84
N GLY A 35 -5.02 -2.84 -7.73
CA GLY A 35 -3.90 -2.11 -7.14
C GLY A 35 -3.51 -0.84 -7.89
N TRP A 36 -4.44 -0.18 -8.58
CA TRP A 36 -4.11 1.01 -9.36
C TRP A 36 -3.57 2.14 -8.47
N ALA A 37 -2.46 2.74 -8.90
CA ALA A 37 -1.90 4.00 -8.42
C ALA A 37 -1.43 4.82 -9.63
N GLU A 38 -1.13 6.11 -9.46
CA GLU A 38 -0.75 6.97 -10.60
C GLU A 38 0.55 6.51 -11.28
N ASP A 39 1.44 5.87 -10.52
CA ASP A 39 2.70 5.28 -10.94
C ASP A 39 2.61 3.77 -11.27
N LEU A 40 1.51 3.12 -10.88
CA LEU A 40 1.26 1.68 -11.06
C LEU A 40 -0.13 1.47 -11.65
N GLN A 41 -0.25 1.71 -12.94
CA GLN A 41 -1.55 1.78 -13.63
C GLN A 41 -2.08 0.39 -14.04
N ASP A 42 -1.19 -0.59 -14.22
CA ASP A 42 -1.57 -1.94 -14.64
C ASP A 42 -1.63 -2.91 -13.44
N PRO A 43 -2.62 -3.81 -13.40
CA PRO A 43 -2.68 -4.86 -12.38
C PRO A 43 -1.43 -5.76 -12.38
N PRO A 44 -0.97 -6.23 -11.21
CA PRO A 44 -1.59 -6.10 -9.88
C PRO A 44 -1.24 -4.78 -9.17
N GLY A 45 -0.53 -3.86 -9.81
CA GLY A 45 -0.14 -2.55 -9.29
C GLY A 45 0.44 -2.62 -7.88
N LEU A 46 -0.14 -1.84 -6.96
CA LEU A 46 0.17 -1.83 -5.54
C LEU A 46 0.18 -3.20 -4.88
N LEU A 47 -0.67 -4.14 -5.31
CA LEU A 47 -0.80 -5.45 -4.69
C LEU A 47 0.45 -6.33 -4.92
N ALA A 48 1.31 -6.01 -5.90
CA ALA A 48 2.61 -6.65 -6.03
C ALA A 48 3.61 -6.23 -4.93
N LEU A 49 3.49 -5.01 -4.43
CA LEU A 49 4.41 -4.44 -3.44
C LEU A 49 3.85 -4.57 -2.01
N TYR A 50 2.54 -4.41 -1.86
CA TYR A 50 1.83 -4.36 -0.58
C TYR A 50 0.67 -5.37 -0.57
N PRO A 51 0.96 -6.67 -0.41
CA PRO A 51 -0.05 -7.74 -0.53
C PRO A 51 -1.13 -7.72 0.56
N ASN A 52 -0.94 -6.94 1.63
CA ASN A 52 -1.92 -6.78 2.71
C ASN A 52 -2.95 -5.66 2.44
N LEU A 53 -2.87 -4.97 1.30
CA LEU A 53 -3.93 -4.10 0.80
C LEU A 53 -5.09 -4.94 0.24
N ARG A 54 -6.28 -4.34 0.22
CA ARG A 54 -7.51 -4.94 -0.29
C ARG A 54 -8.13 -4.10 -1.40
#